data_AF-A0A069CZ31-F1
#
_entry.id   AF-A0A069CZ31-F1
#
_cell.length_a   1.000
_cell.length_b   1.000
_cell.length_c   1.000
_cell.angle_alpha   90.00
_cell.angle_beta   90.00
_cell.angle_gamma   90.00
#
_symmetry.space_group_name_H-M   'P 1'
#
loop_
_entity.id
_entity.type
_entity.pdbx_description
1 polymer ?
#
loop_
_entity_poly.entity_id
_entity_poly.type
_entity_poly.pdbx_seq_one_letter_code
_entity_poly.pdbx_strand_id
1 'polypeptide(L)'
;MNLEIQKYIKEYVDRMQAKGITPTIEQINAHLANLIHNMNNAPKEGFEGYSSSEISKVLYEPFDSDSVLQFNPLTSEQYNQMPIFRQVKYLLQTLAEHEIKLTAAGFLPPSLVKVLYPLGVSEYHIDNGLSKLSKEADSNSVTLARYITTAAG
;
A
#
# COMPACT_ATOMS: atom_id res chain seq x y z
N MET A 1 5.80 20.26 -25.06
CA MET A 1 6.38 18.91 -25.20
C MET A 1 6.86 18.60 -26.63
N ASN A 2 5.99 18.63 -27.66
CA ASN A 2 6.41 18.25 -29.03
C ASN A 2 7.49 19.18 -29.64
N LEU A 3 7.37 20.50 -29.43
CA LEU A 3 8.34 21.48 -29.97
C LEU A 3 9.74 21.38 -29.35
N GLU A 4 9.86 21.04 -28.07
CA GLU A 4 11.15 20.91 -27.39
C GLU A 4 11.90 19.64 -27.82
N ILE A 5 11.18 18.54 -27.99
CA ILE A 5 11.75 17.29 -28.52
C ILE A 5 12.23 17.48 -29.96
N GLN A 6 11.45 18.16 -30.80
CA GLN A 6 11.85 18.49 -32.17
C GLN A 6 13.11 19.35 -32.21
N LYS A 7 13.20 20.36 -31.33
CA LYS A 7 14.39 21.21 -31.21
C LYS A 7 15.61 20.40 -30.78
N TYR A 8 15.48 19.54 -29.77
CA TYR A 8 16.57 18.70 -29.26
C TYR A 8 17.13 17.74 -30.33
N ILE A 9 16.25 17.08 -31.09
CA ILE A 9 16.66 16.19 -32.20
C ILE A 9 17.39 16.98 -33.28
N LYS A 10 16.85 18.15 -33.66
CA LYS A 10 17.47 19.02 -34.67
C LYS A 10 18.88 19.44 -34.25
N GLU A 11 19.05 19.90 -33.02
CA GLU A 11 20.37 20.27 -32.49
C GLU A 11 21.36 19.09 -32.50
N TYR A 12 20.90 17.87 -32.21
CA TYR A 12 21.73 16.67 -32.33
C TYR A 12 22.17 16.41 -33.78
N VAL A 13 21.24 16.44 -34.73
CA VAL A 13 21.53 16.23 -36.15
C VAL A 13 22.51 17.28 -36.68
N ASP A 14 22.25 18.56 -36.40
CA ASP A 14 23.10 19.68 -36.83
C ASP A 14 24.54 19.53 -36.29
N ARG A 15 24.70 19.13 -35.02
CA ARG A 15 26.02 18.88 -34.41
C ARG A 15 26.77 17.70 -35.04
N MET A 16 26.06 16.65 -35.44
CA MET A 16 26.67 15.49 -36.10
C MET A 16 27.10 15.82 -37.53
N GLN A 17 26.25 16.54 -38.27
CA GLN A 17 26.55 17.00 -39.63
C GLN A 17 27.71 17.98 -39.67
N ALA A 18 27.84 18.87 -38.68
CA ALA A 18 29.00 19.76 -38.54
C ALA A 18 30.33 18.99 -38.38
N LYS A 19 30.28 17.71 -37.94
CA LYS A 19 31.44 16.80 -37.88
C LYS A 19 31.60 15.93 -39.13
N GLY A 20 30.81 16.18 -40.18
CA GLY A 20 30.77 15.37 -41.40
C GLY A 20 30.08 14.01 -41.24
N ILE A 21 29.31 13.82 -40.16
CA ILE A 21 28.63 12.56 -39.86
C ILE A 21 27.12 12.74 -40.07
N THR A 22 26.52 11.90 -40.92
CA THR A 22 25.06 11.80 -41.03
C THR A 22 24.58 10.73 -40.05
N PRO A 23 23.86 11.09 -38.96
CA PRO A 23 23.43 10.11 -37.98
C PRO A 23 22.38 9.17 -38.56
N THR A 24 22.43 7.89 -38.21
CA THR A 24 21.41 6.91 -38.60
C THR A 24 20.13 7.09 -37.78
N ILE A 25 19.04 6.48 -38.23
CA ILE A 25 17.77 6.48 -37.48
C ILE A 25 17.95 5.80 -36.12
N GLU A 26 18.76 4.75 -36.03
CA GLU A 26 19.07 4.07 -34.77
C GLU A 26 19.79 5.01 -33.79
N GLN A 27 20.74 5.81 -34.29
CA GLN A 27 21.44 6.79 -33.46
C GLN A 27 20.51 7.92 -32.99
N ILE A 28 19.61 8.38 -33.85
CA ILE A 28 18.59 9.38 -33.49
C ILE A 28 17.64 8.82 -32.43
N ASN A 29 17.15 7.58 -32.62
CA ASN A 29 16.26 6.91 -31.68
C ASN A 29 16.93 6.69 -30.32
N ALA A 30 18.20 6.26 -30.31
CA ALA A 30 18.98 6.13 -29.08
C ALA A 30 19.13 7.48 -28.36
N HIS A 31 19.39 8.55 -29.12
CA HIS A 31 19.50 9.90 -28.54
C HIS A 31 18.16 10.40 -27.96
N LEU A 32 17.05 10.12 -28.64
CA LEU A 32 15.70 10.43 -28.15
C LEU A 32 15.33 9.60 -26.91
N ALA A 33 15.65 8.31 -26.90
CA ALA A 33 15.43 7.43 -25.75
C ALA A 33 16.15 7.97 -24.51
N ASN A 34 17.39 8.45 -24.66
CA ASN A 34 18.14 9.09 -23.58
C ASN A 34 17.46 10.38 -23.07
N LEU A 35 16.93 11.23 -23.95
CA LEU A 35 16.18 12.42 -23.54
C LEU A 35 14.95 12.03 -22.71
N ILE A 36 14.13 11.10 -23.20
CA ILE A 36 12.92 10.65 -22.53
C ILE A 36 13.27 10.04 -21.17
N HIS A 37 14.29 9.20 -21.12
CA HIS A 37 14.79 8.61 -19.87
C HIS A 37 15.17 9.69 -18.86
N ASN A 38 15.93 10.70 -19.28
CA ASN A 38 16.32 11.79 -18.40
C ASN A 38 15.13 12.63 -17.93
N MET A 39 14.20 12.95 -18.83
CA MET A 39 12.99 13.72 -18.48
C MET A 39 12.08 12.97 -17.50
N ASN A 40 11.97 11.64 -17.66
CA ASN A 40 11.12 10.82 -16.80
C ASN A 40 11.75 10.58 -15.43
N ASN A 41 13.09 10.56 -15.33
CA ASN A 41 13.83 10.36 -14.08
C ASN A 41 14.32 11.66 -13.42
N ALA A 42 14.04 12.83 -14.00
CA ALA A 42 14.35 14.12 -13.39
C ALA A 42 13.36 14.44 -12.26
N PRO A 43 13.83 15.02 -11.13
CA PRO A 43 12.97 15.43 -10.03
C PRO A 43 12.01 16.54 -10.47
N LYS A 44 10.76 16.47 -10.00
CA LYS A 44 9.72 17.46 -10.31
C LYS A 44 9.18 18.10 -9.04
N GLU A 45 9.17 19.42 -8.99
CA GLU A 45 8.64 20.19 -7.86
C GLU A 45 7.17 19.83 -7.56
N GLY A 46 6.34 19.69 -8.61
CA GLY A 46 4.94 19.25 -8.46
C GLY A 46 4.75 17.81 -7.95
N PHE A 47 5.84 17.04 -7.83
CA PHE A 47 5.87 15.72 -7.22
C PHE A 47 6.77 15.71 -5.98
N GLU A 48 6.93 16.84 -5.30
CA GLU A 48 7.74 16.94 -4.07
C GLU A 48 9.19 16.44 -4.26
N GLY A 49 9.73 16.60 -5.48
CA GLY A 49 11.08 16.17 -5.84
C GLY A 49 11.17 14.76 -6.42
N TYR A 50 10.09 13.97 -6.44
CA TYR A 50 10.08 12.70 -7.17
C TYR A 50 10.00 12.90 -8.68
N SER A 51 10.48 11.92 -9.42
CA SER A 51 10.42 11.87 -10.87
C SER A 51 9.10 11.28 -11.38
N SER A 52 8.81 11.45 -12.67
CA SER A 52 7.64 10.83 -13.29
C SER A 52 7.70 9.30 -13.24
N SER A 53 8.89 8.70 -13.40
CA SER A 53 9.08 7.26 -13.29
C SER A 53 8.75 6.75 -11.89
N GLU A 54 9.22 7.44 -10.84
CA GLU A 54 8.98 7.04 -9.44
C GLU A 54 7.51 7.19 -9.06
N ILE A 55 6.86 8.29 -9.44
CA ILE A 55 5.42 8.46 -9.20
C ILE A 55 4.60 7.41 -9.97
N SER A 56 4.98 7.05 -11.20
CA SER A 56 4.34 5.95 -11.93
C SER A 56 4.45 4.63 -11.16
N LYS A 57 5.62 4.34 -10.59
CA LYS A 57 5.82 3.16 -9.72
C LYS A 57 4.89 3.20 -8.52
N VAL A 58 4.81 4.33 -7.81
CA VAL A 58 3.89 4.49 -6.66
C VAL A 58 2.43 4.27 -7.06
N LEU A 59 2.01 4.69 -8.24
CA LEU A 59 0.60 4.60 -8.65
C LEU A 59 0.19 3.21 -9.15
N TYR A 60 1.08 2.50 -9.84
CA TYR A 60 0.74 1.26 -10.54
C TYR A 60 1.40 0.01 -9.95
N GLU A 61 2.57 0.16 -9.33
CA GLU A 61 3.39 -0.92 -8.76
C GLU A 61 3.91 -0.54 -7.36
N PRO A 62 3.05 -0.04 -6.43
CA PRO A 62 3.50 0.58 -5.18
C PRO A 62 4.30 -0.36 -4.27
N PHE A 63 4.08 -1.67 -4.39
CA PHE A 63 4.66 -2.69 -3.51
C PHE A 63 5.81 -3.47 -4.17
N ASP A 64 6.26 -3.04 -5.35
CA ASP A 64 7.46 -3.62 -5.98
C ASP A 64 8.73 -3.22 -5.22
N SER A 65 9.76 -4.06 -5.31
CA SER A 65 11.02 -3.86 -4.58
C SER A 65 11.78 -2.59 -4.99
N ASP A 66 11.51 -2.04 -6.16
CA ASP A 66 12.11 -0.82 -6.69
C ASP A 66 11.20 0.43 -6.55
N SER A 67 10.05 0.30 -5.90
CA SER A 67 9.19 1.43 -5.54
C SER A 67 9.85 2.30 -4.46
N VAL A 68 9.65 3.61 -4.53
CA VAL A 68 10.02 4.52 -3.43
C VAL A 68 9.10 4.35 -2.22
N LEU A 69 7.91 3.80 -2.41
CA LEU A 69 7.02 3.39 -1.34
C LEU A 69 7.49 2.02 -0.82
N GLN A 70 7.84 1.95 0.45
CA GLN A 70 8.26 0.71 1.09
C GLN A 70 7.39 0.47 2.33
N PHE A 71 7.11 -0.81 2.62
CA PHE A 71 6.51 -1.16 3.91
C PHE A 71 7.50 -0.86 5.02
N ASN A 72 7.02 -0.28 6.12
CA ASN A 72 7.78 -0.14 7.33
C ASN A 72 7.58 -1.40 8.19
N PRO A 73 8.49 -2.39 8.16
CA PRO A 73 8.34 -3.59 8.97
C PRO A 73 8.41 -3.21 10.45
N LEU A 74 7.42 -3.63 11.22
CA LEU A 74 7.40 -3.38 12.66
C LEU A 74 8.05 -4.54 13.40
N THR A 75 8.56 -4.27 14.60
CA THR A 75 8.97 -5.33 15.52
C THR A 75 7.75 -6.12 16.00
N SER A 76 7.95 -7.37 16.45
CA SER A 76 6.86 -8.17 17.03
C SER A 76 6.17 -7.46 18.20
N GLU A 77 6.93 -6.70 18.99
CA GLU A 77 6.38 -5.90 20.09
C GLU A 77 5.44 -4.81 19.57
N GLN A 78 5.87 -4.05 18.55
CA GLN A 78 5.04 -3.02 17.93
C GLN A 78 3.76 -3.59 17.31
N TYR A 79 3.83 -4.74 16.64
CA TYR A 79 2.63 -5.42 16.15
C TYR A 79 1.69 -5.81 17.30
N ASN A 80 2.21 -6.31 18.41
CA ASN A 80 1.40 -6.64 19.59
C ASN A 80 0.79 -5.41 20.27
N GLN A 81 1.23 -4.18 19.95
CA GLN A 81 0.56 -2.97 20.41
C GLN A 81 -0.62 -2.55 19.52
N MET A 82 -0.71 -3.08 18.29
CA MET A 82 -1.81 -2.76 17.36
C MET A 82 -3.10 -3.46 17.80
N PRO A 83 -4.17 -2.72 18.14
CA PRO A 83 -5.35 -3.33 18.74
C PRO A 83 -6.06 -4.37 17.85
N ILE A 84 -6.22 -4.05 16.56
CA ILE A 84 -6.85 -4.98 15.62
C ILE A 84 -5.99 -6.24 15.40
N PHE A 85 -4.66 -6.09 15.40
CA PHE A 85 -3.75 -7.22 15.26
C PHE A 85 -3.87 -8.17 16.44
N ARG A 86 -3.97 -7.67 17.67
CA ARG A 86 -4.18 -8.51 18.86
C ARG A 86 -5.48 -9.33 18.78
N GLN A 87 -6.57 -8.72 18.33
CA GLN A 87 -7.85 -9.42 18.17
C GLN A 87 -7.77 -10.52 17.11
N VAL A 88 -7.23 -10.20 15.92
CA VAL A 88 -7.07 -11.17 14.82
C VAL A 88 -6.10 -12.29 15.22
N LYS A 89 -4.96 -11.94 15.83
CA LYS A 89 -3.99 -12.92 16.34
C LYS A 89 -4.65 -13.88 17.33
N TYR A 90 -5.42 -13.38 18.29
CA TYR A 90 -6.14 -14.22 19.26
C TYR A 90 -7.12 -15.18 18.56
N LEU A 91 -7.91 -14.67 17.59
CA LEU A 91 -8.84 -15.50 16.82
C LEU A 91 -8.12 -16.62 16.06
N LEU A 92 -7.04 -16.29 15.34
CA LEU A 92 -6.25 -17.27 14.59
C LEU A 92 -5.59 -18.30 15.49
N GLN A 93 -5.07 -17.88 16.65
CA GLN A 93 -4.51 -18.80 17.65
C GLN A 93 -5.57 -19.74 18.23
N THR A 94 -6.76 -19.20 18.52
CA THR A 94 -7.89 -20.02 19.00
C THR A 94 -8.29 -21.06 17.95
N LEU A 95 -8.38 -20.65 16.67
CA LEU A 95 -8.70 -21.55 15.55
C LEU A 95 -7.64 -22.62 15.29
N ALA A 96 -6.37 -22.30 15.56
CA ALA A 96 -5.27 -23.27 15.47
C ALA A 96 -5.37 -24.37 16.54
N GLU A 97 -5.98 -24.07 17.69
CA GLU A 97 -6.17 -25.02 18.79
C GLU A 97 -7.48 -25.81 18.67
N HIS A 98 -8.58 -25.15 18.28
CA HIS A 98 -9.88 -25.78 18.15
C HIS A 98 -10.85 -24.98 17.25
N GLU A 99 -11.89 -25.65 16.76
CA GLU A 99 -12.96 -24.98 16.02
C GLU A 99 -13.71 -23.96 16.89
N ILE A 100 -14.06 -22.81 16.30
CA ILE A 100 -14.93 -21.82 16.94
C ILE A 100 -16.36 -22.04 16.43
N LYS A 101 -17.22 -22.58 17.30
CA LYS A 101 -18.64 -22.72 16.97
C LYS A 101 -19.32 -21.35 16.99
N LEU A 102 -19.75 -20.90 15.80
CA LEU A 102 -20.57 -19.71 15.66
C LEU A 102 -21.96 -19.92 16.26
N THR A 103 -22.61 -18.82 16.60
CA THR A 103 -24.04 -18.80 16.92
C THR A 103 -24.86 -19.24 15.71
N ALA A 104 -26.13 -19.58 15.92
CA ALA A 104 -27.03 -19.97 14.82
C ALA A 104 -27.18 -18.90 13.73
N ALA A 105 -26.95 -17.62 14.08
CA ALA A 105 -26.97 -16.50 13.15
C ALA A 105 -25.61 -16.21 12.51
N GLY A 106 -24.59 -17.04 12.74
CA GLY A 106 -23.26 -16.89 12.14
C GLY A 106 -22.34 -15.86 12.83
N PHE A 107 -22.68 -15.41 14.03
CA PHE A 107 -21.83 -14.52 14.84
C PHE A 107 -20.92 -15.29 15.80
N LEU A 108 -19.84 -14.66 16.23
CA LEU A 108 -19.00 -15.10 17.33
C LEU A 108 -19.82 -15.27 18.62
N PRO A 109 -19.53 -16.31 19.43
CA PRO A 109 -20.23 -16.52 20.69
C PRO A 109 -19.94 -15.37 21.68
N PRO A 110 -20.93 -14.96 22.51
CA PRO A 110 -20.76 -13.85 23.45
C PRO A 110 -19.58 -13.98 24.42
N SER A 111 -19.18 -15.21 24.77
CA SER A 111 -17.99 -15.47 25.59
C SER A 111 -16.72 -14.98 24.90
N LEU A 112 -16.56 -15.29 23.61
CA LEU A 112 -15.41 -14.88 22.81
C LEU A 112 -15.43 -13.38 22.52
N VAL A 113 -16.62 -12.78 22.29
CA VAL A 113 -16.76 -11.33 22.13
C VAL A 113 -16.18 -10.57 23.33
N LYS A 114 -16.49 -11.03 24.56
CA LYS A 114 -15.97 -10.42 25.79
C LYS A 114 -14.45 -10.57 25.96
N VAL A 115 -13.87 -11.64 25.42
CA VAL A 115 -12.42 -11.84 25.43
C VAL A 115 -11.74 -10.95 24.40
N LEU A 116 -12.32 -10.81 23.21
CA LEU A 116 -11.75 -10.02 22.12
C LEU A 116 -11.86 -8.51 22.33
N TYR A 117 -12.95 -8.03 22.89
CA TYR A 117 -13.18 -6.59 23.06
C TYR A 117 -12.02 -5.85 23.75
N PRO A 118 -11.51 -6.28 24.93
CA PRO A 118 -10.40 -5.57 25.60
C PRO A 118 -9.07 -5.62 24.84
N LEU A 119 -8.92 -6.51 23.86
CA LEU A 119 -7.73 -6.55 22.98
C LEU A 119 -7.81 -5.48 21.88
N GLY A 120 -9.00 -5.01 21.56
CA GLY A 120 -9.30 -4.06 20.49
C GLY A 120 -9.18 -2.59 20.88
N VAL A 121 -9.76 -1.75 20.04
CA VAL A 121 -9.89 -0.32 20.28
C VAL A 121 -11.04 -0.08 21.27
N SER A 122 -10.82 0.81 22.22
CA SER A 122 -11.86 1.30 23.15
C SER A 122 -13.01 1.95 22.39
N GLU A 123 -14.24 1.54 22.67
CA GLU A 123 -15.46 2.09 22.08
C GLU A 123 -16.26 2.82 23.14
N TYR A 124 -16.31 4.16 23.02
CA TYR A 124 -16.86 5.07 24.04
C TYR A 124 -18.24 4.65 24.57
N HIS A 125 -19.13 4.19 23.69
CA HIS A 125 -20.49 3.80 24.08
C HIS A 125 -20.51 2.53 24.95
N ILE A 126 -19.58 1.59 24.77
CA ILE A 126 -19.49 0.38 25.59
C ILE A 126 -18.80 0.72 26.90
N ASP A 127 -17.67 1.44 26.84
CA ASP A 127 -16.84 1.69 28.02
C ASP A 127 -17.51 2.60 29.05
N ASN A 128 -18.40 3.49 28.60
CA ASN A 128 -19.19 4.36 29.46
C ASN A 128 -20.59 3.78 29.78
N GLY A 129 -20.85 2.52 29.40
CA GLY A 129 -22.11 1.83 29.71
C GLY A 129 -23.35 2.38 28.98
N LEU A 130 -23.15 3.17 27.91
CA LEU A 130 -24.24 3.69 27.06
C LEU A 130 -24.87 2.56 26.21
N SER A 131 -24.09 1.54 25.89
CA SER A 131 -24.53 0.30 25.25
C SER A 131 -23.89 -0.90 25.91
N LYS A 132 -24.56 -2.06 25.82
CA LYS A 132 -24.09 -3.30 26.45
C LYS A 132 -23.34 -4.15 25.43
N LEU A 133 -22.13 -4.58 25.75
CA LEU A 133 -21.40 -5.59 24.99
C LEU A 133 -21.99 -7.00 25.22
N SER A 134 -22.95 -7.40 24.38
CA SER A 134 -23.67 -8.67 24.49
C SER A 134 -23.45 -9.61 23.30
N LYS A 135 -23.24 -9.07 22.11
CA LYS A 135 -23.07 -9.79 20.84
C LYS A 135 -21.98 -9.13 19.99
N GLU A 136 -21.50 -9.83 18.97
CA GLU A 136 -20.45 -9.36 18.05
C GLU A 136 -20.77 -7.96 17.48
N ALA A 137 -21.99 -7.78 16.99
CA ALA A 137 -22.44 -6.54 16.36
C ALA A 137 -22.51 -5.31 17.30
N ASP A 138 -22.30 -5.49 18.61
CA ASP A 138 -22.23 -4.35 19.53
C ASP A 138 -20.86 -3.65 19.47
N SER A 139 -19.82 -4.31 18.94
CA SER A 139 -18.46 -3.78 18.80
C SER A 139 -17.98 -3.83 17.35
N ASN A 140 -17.63 -2.65 16.82
CA ASN A 140 -17.09 -2.55 15.47
C ASN A 140 -15.71 -3.21 15.36
N SER A 141 -14.88 -3.11 16.40
CA SER A 141 -13.53 -3.72 16.40
C SER A 141 -13.60 -5.25 16.35
N VAL A 142 -14.47 -5.86 17.17
CA VAL A 142 -14.66 -7.31 17.21
C VAL A 142 -15.23 -7.83 15.89
N THR A 143 -16.23 -7.13 15.33
CA THR A 143 -16.81 -7.48 14.02
C THR A 143 -15.76 -7.42 12.92
N LEU A 144 -14.96 -6.35 12.87
CA LEU A 144 -13.87 -6.20 11.90
C LEU A 144 -12.82 -7.31 12.04
N ALA A 145 -12.43 -7.66 13.27
CA ALA A 145 -11.46 -8.72 13.51
C ALA A 145 -11.93 -10.07 12.94
N ARG A 146 -13.23 -10.40 13.09
CA ARG A 146 -13.81 -11.58 12.47
C ARG A 146 -13.74 -11.53 10.94
N TYR A 147 -14.10 -10.40 10.34
CA TYR A 147 -14.05 -10.26 8.88
C TYR A 147 -12.64 -10.40 8.32
N ILE A 148 -11.64 -9.79 8.97
CA ILE A 148 -10.24 -9.94 8.59
C ILE A 148 -9.81 -11.40 8.71
N THR A 149 -10.14 -12.06 9.82
CA THR A 149 -9.81 -13.47 10.03
C THR A 149 -10.43 -14.36 8.95
N THR A 150 -11.68 -14.09 8.57
CA THR A 150 -12.39 -14.85 7.53
C THR A 150 -11.78 -14.61 6.13
N ALA A 151 -11.33 -13.39 5.85
CA ALA A 151 -10.68 -13.05 4.59
C ALA A 151 -9.26 -13.64 4.47
N ALA A 152 -8.60 -13.94 5.59
CA ALA A 152 -7.27 -14.51 5.63
C ALA A 152 -7.22 -16.01 5.25
N GLY A 153 -8.36 -16.71 5.28
CA GLY A 153 -8.46 -18.15 5.01
C GLY A 153 -8.24 -19.01 6.25
#